data_AF-A0A1G8IE56-F1
#
_entry.id   AF-A0A1G8IE56-F1
#
_cell.length_a   1.000
_cell.length_b   1.000
_cell.length_c   1.000
_cell.angle_alpha   90.00
_cell.angle_beta   90.00
_cell.angle_gamma   90.00
#
_symmetry.space_group_name_H-M   'P 1'
#
loop_
_entity.id
_entity.type
_entity.pdbx_description
1 polymer ?
#
loop_
_entity_poly.entity_id
_entity_poly.type
_entity_poly.pdbx_seq_one_letter_code
_entity_poly.pdbx_strand_id
1 'polypeptide(L)'
;MSFLIRTKGDVLKFALPLYDYLSQHGHAAEANAMANLVDSCYPQDTQAFDAYQRAFQQIRETVHDLPPQYLLALDDALRILQNN
;
A
#
# COMPACT_ATOMS: atom_id res chain seq x y z
N MET A 1 -6.71 -10.22 -10.78
CA MET A 1 -5.33 -9.71 -11.01
C MET A 1 -4.46 -10.27 -9.90
N SER A 2 -3.29 -10.81 -10.21
CA SER A 2 -2.31 -11.23 -9.20
C SER A 2 -1.25 -10.15 -9.09
N PHE A 3 -1.00 -9.65 -7.87
CA PHE A 3 0.05 -8.70 -7.61
C PHE A 3 1.31 -9.46 -7.19
N LEU A 4 2.37 -9.38 -7.98
CA LEU A 4 3.66 -9.97 -7.66
C LEU A 4 4.55 -8.90 -7.03
N ILE A 5 4.64 -8.90 -5.70
CA ILE A 5 5.43 -7.94 -4.93
C ILE A 5 6.78 -8.58 -4.59
N ARG A 6 7.84 -8.18 -5.30
CA ARG A 6 9.20 -8.74 -5.12
C ARG A 6 10.26 -7.67 -4.84
N THR A 7 9.98 -6.43 -5.21
CA THR A 7 10.88 -5.30 -5.03
C THR A 7 10.14 -4.11 -4.41
N LYS A 8 10.90 -3.15 -3.85
CA LYS A 8 10.35 -1.86 -3.41
C LYS A 8 9.65 -1.10 -4.55
N GLY A 9 10.08 -1.29 -5.81
CA GLY A 9 9.39 -0.72 -6.96
C GLY A 9 8.00 -1.32 -7.20
N ASP A 10 7.81 -2.60 -6.87
CA ASP A 10 6.50 -3.26 -6.99
C ASP A 10 5.53 -2.80 -5.90
N VAL A 11 6.04 -2.46 -4.72
CA VAL A 11 5.27 -1.83 -3.63
C VAL A 11 4.64 -0.52 -4.11
N LEU A 12 5.42 0.34 -4.79
CA LEU A 12 4.91 1.60 -5.33
C LEU A 12 3.85 1.36 -6.41
N LYS A 13 4.07 0.37 -7.29
CA LYS A 13 3.09 -0.01 -8.32
C LYS A 13 1.80 -0.57 -7.73
N PHE A 14 1.86 -1.20 -6.57
CA PHE A 14 0.71 -1.75 -5.86
C PHE A 14 -0.12 -0.68 -5.13
N ALA A 15 0.48 0.46 -4.76
CA ALA A 15 -0.22 1.54 -4.10
C ALA A 15 -1.38 2.09 -4.95
N LEU A 16 -1.23 2.17 -6.28
CA LEU A 16 -2.28 2.65 -7.17
C LEU A 16 -3.53 1.74 -7.21
N PRO A 17 -3.43 0.43 -7.52
CA PRO A 17 -4.60 -0.45 -7.53
C PRO A 17 -5.21 -0.61 -6.13
N LEU A 18 -4.42 -0.55 -5.06
CA LEU A 18 -4.95 -0.55 -3.69
C LEU A 18 -5.71 0.75 -3.40
N TYR A 19 -5.23 1.92 -3.86
CA TYR A 19 -5.95 3.19 -3.75
C TYR A 19 -7.29 3.12 -4.48
N ASP A 20 -7.29 2.63 -5.73
CA ASP A 20 -8.50 2.51 -6.54
C ASP A 20 -9.53 1.60 -5.86
N TYR A 21 -9.09 0.48 -5.28
CA TYR A 21 -9.96 -0.41 -4.51
C TYR A 21 -10.59 0.32 -3.32
N LEU A 22 -9.78 0.95 -2.48
CA LEU A 22 -10.25 1.67 -1.28
C LEU A 22 -11.24 2.78 -1.64
N SER A 23 -10.94 3.55 -2.69
CA SER A 23 -11.78 4.63 -3.20
C SER A 23 -13.14 4.11 -3.69
N GLN A 24 -13.16 2.97 -4.38
CA GLN A 24 -14.39 2.38 -4.93
C GLN A 24 -15.26 1.66 -3.87
N HIS A 25 -14.68 1.26 -2.75
CA HIS A 25 -15.36 0.44 -1.72
C HIS A 25 -15.71 1.22 -0.44
N GLY A 26 -15.61 2.56 -0.47
CA GLY A 26 -16.04 3.43 0.63
C GLY A 26 -14.98 3.67 1.70
N HIS A 27 -13.75 3.20 1.50
CA HIS A 27 -12.59 3.40 2.39
C HIS A 27 -11.87 4.72 2.05
N ALA A 28 -12.64 5.82 2.04
CA ALA A 28 -12.17 7.12 1.56
C ALA A 28 -11.05 7.73 2.43
N ALA A 29 -11.02 7.41 3.73
CA ALA A 29 -9.98 7.88 4.64
C ALA A 29 -8.62 7.20 4.33
N GLU A 30 -8.63 5.89 4.16
CA GLU A 30 -7.48 5.08 3.78
C GLU A 30 -7.00 5.41 2.37
N ALA A 31 -7.93 5.60 1.42
CA ALA A 31 -7.63 6.07 0.08
C ALA A 31 -6.94 7.45 0.11
N ASN A 32 -7.44 8.40 0.91
CA ASN A 32 -6.83 9.72 1.02
C ASN A 32 -5.43 9.66 1.66
N ALA A 33 -5.26 8.81 2.68
CA ALA A 33 -3.94 8.56 3.26
C ALA A 33 -2.94 8.04 2.22
N MET A 34 -3.38 7.15 1.33
CA MET A 34 -2.56 6.66 0.22
C MET A 34 -2.31 7.71 -0.86
N ALA A 35 -3.30 8.52 -1.21
CA ALA A 35 -3.15 9.60 -2.20
C ALA A 35 -2.05 10.58 -1.77
N ASN A 36 -2.02 10.95 -0.49
CA ASN A 36 -0.98 11.82 0.06
C ASN A 36 0.43 11.21 -0.03
N LEU A 37 0.55 9.88 -0.01
CA LEU A 37 1.82 9.16 -0.17
C LEU A 37 2.27 9.03 -1.63
N VAL A 38 1.33 8.96 -2.56
CA VAL A 38 1.60 8.90 -4.00
C VAL A 38 1.88 10.30 -4.57
N ASP A 39 1.20 11.32 -4.06
CA ASP A 39 1.34 12.72 -4.49
C ASP A 39 2.54 13.42 -3.85
N SER A 40 3.02 12.90 -2.72
CA SER A 40 4.33 13.29 -2.24
C SER A 40 5.37 12.75 -3.22
N CYS A 41 6.02 13.66 -3.95
CA CYS A 41 7.22 13.43 -4.76
C CYS A 41 8.40 12.97 -3.90
N TYR A 42 8.25 11.85 -3.19
CA TYR A 42 9.33 11.29 -2.40
C TYR A 42 10.38 10.72 -3.36
N PRO A 43 11.62 11.22 -3.32
CA PRO A 43 12.68 10.76 -4.21
C PRO A 43 13.21 9.41 -3.71
N GLN A 44 12.46 8.31 -3.86
CA GLN A 44 12.87 6.94 -3.49
C GLN A 44 13.56 6.79 -2.11
N ASP A 45 13.33 7.75 -1.20
CA ASP A 45 14.05 7.85 0.05
C ASP A 45 13.44 6.87 1.07
N THR A 46 14.26 6.46 2.03
CA THR A 46 13.84 5.60 3.15
C THR A 46 12.59 6.14 3.87
N GLN A 47 12.44 7.46 3.97
CA GLN A 47 11.24 8.10 4.55
C GLN A 47 9.94 7.80 3.79
N ALA A 48 10.01 7.64 2.47
CA ALA A 48 8.86 7.28 1.65
C ALA A 48 8.36 5.89 2.03
N PHE A 49 9.30 4.95 2.11
CA PHE A 49 9.02 3.55 2.41
C PHE A 49 8.51 3.35 3.84
N ASP A 50 8.99 4.14 4.80
CA ASP A 50 8.43 4.16 6.16
C ASP A 50 6.96 4.63 6.17
N ALA A 51 6.65 5.63 5.35
CA ALA A 51 5.29 6.16 5.25
C ALA A 51 4.34 5.17 4.56
N TYR A 52 4.78 4.51 3.48
CA TYR A 52 4.06 3.38 2.88
C TYR A 52 3.85 2.23 3.87
N GLN A 53 4.88 1.88 4.67
CA GLN A 53 4.75 0.81 5.65
C GLN A 53 3.65 1.12 6.67
N ARG A 54 3.63 2.34 7.23
CA ARG A 54 2.61 2.76 8.19
C ARG A 54 1.20 2.73 7.59
N ALA A 55 1.03 3.28 6.39
CA ALA A 55 -0.26 3.27 5.72
C ALA A 55 -0.73 1.83 5.41
N PHE A 56 0.18 0.97 4.98
CA PHE A 56 -0.15 -0.42 4.67
C PHE A 56 -0.51 -1.22 5.92
N GLN A 57 0.18 -0.99 7.05
CA GLN A 57 -0.20 -1.56 8.35
C GLN A 57 -1.59 -1.10 8.77
N GLN A 58 -1.85 0.21 8.68
CA GLN A 58 -3.15 0.75 9.06
C GLN A 58 -4.28 0.17 8.19
N ILE A 59 -4.09 0.09 6.88
CA ILE A 59 -5.06 -0.52 5.95
C ILE A 59 -5.32 -1.98 6.31
N ARG A 60 -4.28 -2.75 6.63
CA ARG A 60 -4.42 -4.15 7.05
C ARG A 60 -5.24 -4.29 8.34
N GLU A 61 -5.10 -3.33 9.24
CA GLU A 61 -5.78 -3.33 10.54
C GLU A 61 -7.22 -2.80 10.46
N THR A 62 -7.52 -1.86 9.55
CA THR A 62 -8.85 -1.23 9.45
C THR A 62 -9.74 -1.83 8.37
N VAL A 63 -9.16 -2.32 7.27
CA VAL A 63 -9.91 -2.80 6.11
C VAL A 63 -9.98 -4.32 6.11
N HIS A 64 -10.97 -4.87 6.80
CA HIS A 64 -11.15 -6.32 6.95
C HIS A 64 -11.78 -7.01 5.74
N ASP A 65 -12.38 -6.27 4.83
CA ASP A 65 -13.04 -6.76 3.61
C ASP A 65 -12.13 -6.76 2.38
N LEU A 66 -10.82 -6.60 2.57
CA LEU A 66 -9.84 -6.69 1.50
C LEU A 66 -9.91 -8.08 0.82
N PRO A 67 -9.98 -8.14 -0.52
CA PRO A 67 -9.98 -9.41 -1.22
C PRO A 67 -8.67 -10.14 -0.95
N PRO A 68 -8.67 -11.49 -0.89
CA PRO A 68 -7.49 -12.27 -0.50
C PRO A 68 -6.22 -11.94 -1.29
N GLN A 69 -6.37 -11.63 -2.58
CA GLN A 69 -5.27 -11.25 -3.47
C GLN A 69 -4.63 -9.89 -3.11
N TYR A 70 -5.41 -8.94 -2.59
CA TYR A 70 -4.88 -7.67 -2.09
C TYR A 70 -4.25 -7.84 -0.72
N LEU A 71 -4.85 -8.66 0.15
CA LEU A 71 -4.28 -8.96 1.47
C LEU A 71 -2.91 -9.62 1.35
N LEU A 72 -2.77 -10.62 0.48
CA LEU A 72 -1.48 -11.27 0.21
C LEU A 72 -0.44 -10.27 -0.34
N ALA A 73 -0.85 -9.41 -1.27
CA ALA A 73 0.03 -8.39 -1.83
C ALA A 73 0.45 -7.34 -0.79
N LEU A 74 -0.46 -6.97 0.11
CA LEU A 74 -0.21 -6.05 1.21
C LEU A 74 0.78 -6.65 2.21
N ASP A 75 0.62 -7.92 2.56
CA ASP A 75 1.54 -8.65 3.44
C ASP A 75 2.93 -8.81 2.81
N ASP A 76 2.99 -9.12 1.51
CA ASP A 76 4.24 -9.19 0.77
C ASP A 76 4.94 -7.83 0.69
N ALA A 77 4.18 -6.75 0.49
CA ALA A 77 4.71 -5.40 0.49
C ALA A 77 5.27 -5.01 1.86
N LEU A 78 4.52 -5.25 2.94
CA LEU A 78 4.98 -4.99 4.31
C LEU A 78 6.28 -5.73 4.63
N ARG A 79 6.39 -7.00 4.22
CA ARG A 79 7.60 -7.82 4.40
C ARG A 79 8.81 -7.24 3.66
N ILE A 80 8.63 -6.70 2.46
CA ILE A 80 9.73 -6.03 1.72
C ILE A 80 10.16 -4.74 2.41
N LEU A 81 9.22 -3.99 2.96
CA LEU A 81 9.50 -2.72 3.64
C LEU A 81 10.19 -2.93 4.99
N GLN A 82 9.84 -3.99 5.72
CA GLN A 82 10.41 -4.32 7.04
C GLN A 82 11.79 -4.99 6.99
N ASN A 83 12.16 -5.65 5.89
CA ASN A 83 13.46 -6.34 5.73
C ASN A 83 14.61 -5.40 5.33
N ASN A 84 14.64 -4.19 5.89
CA ASN A 84 15.65 -3.17 5.61
C ASN A 84 16.84 -3.27 6.57
#